data_AF-A0A081L6D1-F1
#
_entry.id   AF-A0A081L6D1-F1
#
_cell.length_a   1.000
_cell.length_b   1.000
_cell.length_c   1.000
_cell.angle_alpha   90.00
_cell.angle_beta   90.00
_cell.angle_gamma   90.00
#
_symmetry.space_group_name_H-M   'P 1'
#
loop_
_entity.id
_entity.type
_entity.pdbx_description
1 polymer ?
#
loop_
_entity_poly.entity_id
_entity_poly.type
_entity_poly.pdbx_seq_one_letter_code
_entity_poly.pdbx_strand_id
1 'polypeptide(L)'
;MMKLKVMSLVFAVIGFLFSLNFQSMALISDVVFWQKFGFYSGAVISYLFAVASFITLMISRKHQGKGSSKRIITHIMIVVVSVLSILITSFILLAWSVGM
;
A
#
# COMPACT_ATOMS: atom_id res chain seq x y z
N MET A 1 -0.07 -19.02 11.43
CA MET A 1 0.55 -17.78 11.99
C MET A 1 1.54 -17.10 11.06
N MET A 2 2.58 -17.80 10.58
CA MET A 2 3.55 -17.23 9.63
C MET A 2 2.89 -16.85 8.29
N LYS A 3 1.90 -17.65 7.84
CA LYS A 3 1.06 -17.38 6.65
C LYS A 3 0.38 -16.00 6.67
N LEU A 4 -0.26 -15.60 7.78
CA LEU A 4 -0.93 -14.28 7.89
C LEU A 4 0.07 -13.11 7.83
N LYS A 5 1.27 -13.28 8.38
CA LYS A 5 2.31 -12.23 8.33
C LYS A 5 2.90 -12.08 6.93
N VAL A 6 3.15 -13.21 6.27
CA VAL A 6 3.57 -13.22 4.86
C VAL A 6 2.49 -12.57 4.00
N MET A 7 1.21 -12.87 4.24
CA MET A 7 0.09 -12.25 3.54
C MET A 7 0.00 -10.74 3.77
N SER A 8 0.18 -10.28 5.01
CA SER A 8 0.24 -8.84 5.36
C SER A 8 1.42 -8.12 4.70
N LEU A 9 2.60 -8.78 4.64
CA LEU A 9 3.77 -8.27 3.92
C LEU A 9 3.50 -8.18 2.41
N VAL A 10 2.92 -9.23 1.81
CA VAL A 10 2.56 -9.26 0.40
C VAL A 10 1.59 -8.12 0.08
N PHE A 11 0.57 -7.89 0.92
CA PHE A 11 -0.33 -6.75 0.75
C PHE A 11 0.37 -5.40 0.87
N ALA A 12 1.29 -5.24 1.82
CA ALA A 12 2.07 -4.00 1.94
C ALA A 12 2.94 -3.76 0.69
N VAL A 13 3.59 -4.80 0.16
CA VAL A 13 4.42 -4.70 -1.05
C VAL A 13 3.56 -4.40 -2.27
N ILE A 14 2.41 -5.04 -2.43
CA ILE A 14 1.49 -4.75 -3.55
C ILE A 14 1.00 -3.30 -3.47
N GLY A 15 0.56 -2.84 -2.29
CA GLY A 15 0.13 -1.45 -2.11
C GLY A 15 1.26 -0.46 -2.42
N PHE A 16 2.49 -0.76 -2.00
CA PHE A 16 3.66 0.05 -2.30
C PHE A 16 3.99 0.07 -3.81
N LEU A 17 3.97 -1.07 -4.48
CA LEU A 17 4.19 -1.14 -5.94
C LEU A 17 3.12 -0.38 -6.71
N PHE A 18 1.85 -0.48 -6.30
CA PHE A 18 0.79 0.32 -6.89
C PHE A 18 1.03 1.81 -6.65
N SER A 19 1.41 2.21 -5.43
CA SER A 19 1.70 3.61 -5.09
C SER A 19 2.75 4.26 -6.00
N LEU A 20 3.72 3.49 -6.50
CA LEU A 20 4.74 3.98 -7.42
C LEU A 20 4.30 3.95 -8.89
N ASN A 21 3.46 2.99 -9.27
CA ASN A 21 3.16 2.71 -10.68
C ASN A 21 1.92 3.46 -11.22
N PHE A 22 1.01 3.92 -10.38
CA PHE A 22 -0.21 4.57 -10.89
C PHE A 22 0.06 5.93 -11.57
N GLN A 23 1.22 6.55 -11.30
CA GLN A 23 1.70 7.72 -12.06
C GLN A 23 2.03 7.37 -13.52
N SER A 24 2.59 6.17 -13.77
CA SER A 24 2.87 5.67 -15.13
C SER A 24 1.57 5.34 -15.88
N MET A 25 0.54 4.87 -15.17
CA MET A 25 -0.80 4.68 -15.76
C MET A 25 -1.44 5.99 -16.22
N ALA A 26 -1.04 7.12 -15.62
CA ALA A 26 -1.43 8.46 -16.05
C ALA A 26 -0.70 8.92 -17.32
N LEU A 27 0.26 8.16 -17.86
CA LEU A 27 1.01 8.51 -19.07
C LEU A 27 0.69 7.58 -20.26
N ILE A 28 -0.12 6.54 -20.05
CA ILE A 28 -0.31 5.44 -21.01
C ILE A 28 -1.44 5.67 -22.03
N SER A 29 -2.30 6.66 -21.85
CA SER A 29 -3.47 6.86 -22.73
C SER A 29 -3.62 8.30 -23.21
N ASP A 30 -3.82 8.46 -24.51
CA ASP A 30 -4.18 9.73 -25.16
C ASP A 30 -5.59 10.22 -24.79
N VAL A 31 -6.40 9.35 -24.19
CA VAL A 31 -7.76 9.67 -23.78
C VAL A 31 -7.76 10.10 -22.33
N VAL A 32 -8.04 11.40 -22.09
CA VAL A 32 -8.10 12.03 -20.76
C VAL A 32 -8.96 11.24 -19.75
N PHE A 33 -10.04 10.60 -20.22
CA PHE A 33 -10.88 9.74 -19.38
C PHE A 33 -10.12 8.51 -18.86
N TRP A 34 -9.47 7.75 -19.75
CA TRP A 34 -8.73 6.54 -19.39
C TRP A 34 -7.48 6.85 -18.56
N GLN A 35 -6.86 7.99 -18.84
CA GLN A 35 -5.74 8.54 -18.06
C GLN A 35 -6.14 8.81 -16.60
N LYS A 36 -7.24 9.56 -16.39
CA LYS A 36 -7.77 9.83 -15.04
C LYS A 36 -8.27 8.56 -14.37
N PHE A 37 -8.95 7.69 -15.10
CA PHE A 37 -9.48 6.44 -14.56
C PHE A 37 -8.35 5.52 -14.08
N GLY A 38 -7.27 5.34 -14.85
CA GLY A 38 -6.10 4.56 -14.47
C GLY A 38 -5.39 5.15 -13.25
N PHE A 39 -5.21 6.47 -13.22
CA PHE A 39 -4.59 7.17 -12.11
C PHE A 39 -5.36 6.99 -10.79
N TYR A 40 -6.66 7.28 -10.79
CA TYR A 40 -7.48 7.18 -9.58
C TYR A 40 -7.72 5.72 -9.15
N SER A 41 -7.91 4.80 -10.10
CA SER A 41 -8.07 3.38 -9.77
C SER A 41 -6.80 2.80 -9.13
N GLY A 42 -5.61 3.14 -9.64
CA GLY A 42 -4.35 2.74 -9.05
C GLY A 42 -4.14 3.29 -7.63
N ALA A 43 -4.54 4.54 -7.38
CA ALA A 43 -4.50 5.13 -6.04
C ALA A 43 -5.47 4.43 -5.06
N VAL A 44 -6.69 4.12 -5.49
CA VAL A 44 -7.67 3.38 -4.67
C VAL A 44 -7.15 1.98 -4.34
N ILE A 45 -6.58 1.28 -5.32
CA ILE A 45 -5.99 -0.06 -5.11
C ILE A 45 -4.85 0.01 -4.09
N SER A 46 -3.96 1.00 -4.20
CA SER A 46 -2.87 1.22 -3.24
C SER A 46 -3.40 1.33 -1.80
N TYR A 47 -4.42 2.17 -1.57
CA TYR A 47 -5.01 2.33 -0.24
C TYR A 47 -5.71 1.06 0.26
N LEU A 48 -6.44 0.35 -0.60
CA LEU A 48 -7.09 -0.90 -0.22
C LEU A 48 -6.07 -1.93 0.29
N PHE A 49 -4.94 -2.07 -0.40
CA PHE A 49 -3.88 -3.00 0.01
C PHE A 49 -3.15 -2.54 1.28
N ALA A 50 -2.95 -1.23 1.47
CA ALA A 50 -2.42 -0.69 2.73
C ALA A 50 -3.36 -1.01 3.92
N VAL A 51 -4.66 -0.78 3.77
CA VAL A 51 -5.67 -1.10 4.80
C VAL A 51 -5.75 -2.60 5.06
N ALA A 52 -5.78 -3.43 4.01
CA ALA A 52 -5.78 -4.89 4.14
C ALA A 52 -4.54 -5.39 4.87
N SER A 53 -3.37 -4.77 4.62
CA SER A 53 -2.14 -5.08 5.35
C SER A 53 -2.28 -4.78 6.85
N PHE A 54 -2.82 -3.61 7.22
CA PHE A 54 -3.07 -3.24 8.62
C PHE A 54 -4.04 -4.17 9.33
N ILE A 55 -5.16 -4.51 8.68
CA ILE A 55 -6.16 -5.45 9.24
C ILE A 55 -5.52 -6.81 9.50
N THR A 56 -4.79 -7.33 8.51
CA THR A 56 -4.12 -8.63 8.62
C THR A 56 -3.04 -8.62 9.72
N LEU A 57 -2.33 -7.50 9.87
CA LEU A 57 -1.34 -7.30 10.94
C LEU A 57 -2.00 -7.26 12.33
N MET A 58 -3.13 -6.57 12.49
CA MET A 58 -3.88 -6.51 13.75
C MET A 58 -4.39 -7.88 14.17
N ILE A 59 -4.97 -8.64 13.24
CA ILE A 59 -5.42 -10.02 13.48
C ILE A 59 -4.22 -10.89 13.89
N SER A 60 -3.07 -10.72 13.22
CA SER A 60 -1.84 -11.44 13.56
C SER A 60 -1.38 -11.13 14.98
N ARG A 61 -1.41 -9.86 15.41
CA ARG A 61 -1.04 -9.43 16.77
C ARG A 61 -1.98 -10.00 17.83
N LYS A 62 -3.29 -10.00 17.61
CA LYS A 62 -4.29 -10.51 18.57
C LYS A 62 -4.08 -11.99 18.92
N HIS A 63 -3.58 -12.78 17.97
CA HIS A 63 -3.31 -14.21 18.18
C HIS A 63 -1.90 -14.51 18.71
N GLN A 64 -0.96 -13.55 18.71
CA GLN A 64 0.43 -13.79 19.15
C GLN A 64 0.63 -13.33 20.60
N GLY A 65 0.68 -14.30 21.52
CA GLY A 65 1.14 -14.07 22.90
C GLY A 65 2.53 -13.42 22.97
N LYS A 66 2.71 -12.56 23.99
CA LYS A 66 3.94 -11.81 24.33
C LYS A 66 5.17 -12.72 24.29
N GLY A 67 6.07 -12.59 23.31
CA GLY A 67 7.40 -13.24 23.44
C GLY A 67 8.14 -13.68 22.18
N SER A 68 8.25 -12.85 21.14
CA SER A 68 9.20 -13.19 20.06
C SER A 68 9.81 -11.96 19.39
N SER A 69 11.02 -11.59 19.82
CA SER A 69 11.77 -10.41 19.38
C SER A 69 12.05 -10.38 17.86
N LYS A 70 12.36 -11.54 17.25
CA LYS A 70 12.52 -11.68 15.78
C LYS A 70 11.28 -11.30 14.97
N ARG A 71 10.09 -11.30 15.58
CA ARG A 71 8.82 -10.98 14.90
C ARG A 71 8.46 -9.48 14.94
N ILE A 72 9.17 -8.68 15.73
CA ILE A 72 8.95 -7.25 15.86
C ILE A 72 9.46 -6.53 14.60
N ILE A 73 10.63 -6.92 14.10
CA ILE A 73 11.23 -6.34 12.88
C ILE A 73 10.28 -6.45 11.69
N THR A 74 9.66 -7.61 11.48
CA THR A 74 8.69 -7.80 10.37
C THR A 74 7.45 -6.94 10.52
N HIS A 75 7.00 -6.68 11.76
CA HIS A 75 5.87 -5.77 11.99
C HIS A 75 6.24 -4.32 11.68
N ILE A 76 7.41 -3.89 12.13
CA ILE A 76 7.91 -2.54 11.86
C ILE A 76 8.04 -2.36 10.35
N MET A 77 8.62 -3.32 9.62
CA MET A 77 8.72 -3.26 8.17
C MET A 77 7.36 -3.13 7.49
N ILE A 78 6.37 -3.95 7.88
CA ILE A 78 5.02 -3.87 7.30
C ILE A 78 4.41 -2.47 7.53
N VAL A 79 4.49 -1.96 8.76
CA VAL A 79 3.97 -0.63 9.09
C VAL A 79 4.68 0.45 8.29
N VAL A 80 6.01 0.42 8.22
CA VAL A 80 6.82 1.40 7.47
C VAL A 80 6.45 1.38 5.99
N VAL A 81 6.36 0.19 5.36
CA VAL A 81 6.00 0.05 3.94
C VAL A 81 4.57 0.54 3.69
N SER A 82 3.60 0.19 4.55
CA SER A 82 2.22 0.66 4.41
C SER A 82 2.10 2.17 4.59
N VAL A 83 2.82 2.77 5.56
CA VAL A 83 2.82 4.22 5.76
C VAL A 83 3.48 4.94 4.57
N LEU A 84 4.63 4.44 4.09
CA LEU A 84 5.28 4.97 2.89
C LEU A 84 4.35 4.91 1.67
N SER A 85 3.67 3.78 1.46
CA SER A 85 2.69 3.61 0.38
C SER A 85 1.57 4.66 0.47
N ILE A 86 1.02 4.91 1.66
CA ILE A 86 0.00 5.94 1.88
C ILE A 86 0.54 7.34 1.60
N LEU A 87 1.73 7.67 2.11
CA LEU A 87 2.36 8.99 1.94
C LEU A 87 2.68 9.27 0.46
N ILE A 88 3.27 8.30 -0.24
CA ILE A 88 3.59 8.40 -1.67
C ILE A 88 2.30 8.53 -2.48
N THR A 89 1.30 7.69 -2.21
CA THR A 89 0.00 7.77 -2.91
C THR A 89 -0.65 9.14 -2.69
N SER A 90 -0.65 9.65 -1.45
CA SER A 90 -1.19 10.97 -1.11
C SER A 90 -0.42 12.08 -1.79
N PHE A 91 0.91 12.01 -1.80
CA PHE A 91 1.78 12.99 -2.45
C PHE A 91 1.52 13.05 -3.96
N ILE A 92 1.44 11.92 -4.64
CA ILE A 92 1.19 11.86 -6.09
C ILE A 92 -0.23 12.35 -6.41
N LEU A 93 -1.23 11.97 -5.61
CA LEU A 93 -2.60 12.51 -5.76
C LEU A 93 -2.63 14.03 -5.63
N LEU A 94 -1.93 14.58 -4.64
CA LEU A 94 -1.80 16.02 -4.46
C LEU A 94 -1.09 16.65 -5.66
N ALA A 95 0.09 16.16 -6.05
CA ALA A 95 0.84 16.65 -7.21
C ALA A 95 -0.03 16.73 -8.47
N TRP A 96 -0.76 15.65 -8.78
CA TRP A 96 -1.68 15.62 -9.91
C TRP A 96 -2.83 16.62 -9.79
N SER A 97 -3.38 16.83 -8.59
CA SER A 97 -4.46 17.80 -8.35
C SER A 97 -4.00 19.25 -8.56
N VAL A 98 -2.73 19.56 -8.30
CA VAL A 98 -2.15 20.89 -8.53
C VAL A 98 -1.57 21.03 -9.95
N GLY A 99 -1.66 19.98 -10.77
CA GLY A 99 -1.16 19.99 -12.15
C GLY A 99 0.37 19.93 -12.27
N MET A 100 1.04 19.39 -11.25
CA MET A 100 2.48 19.10 -11.26
C MET A 100 2.79 17.72 -11.85
#